data_AF-A0A0D0A0V9-F1
#
_entry.id   AF-A0A0D0A0V9-F1
#
_cell.length_a   1.000
_cell.length_b   1.000
_cell.length_c   1.000
_cell.angle_alpha   90.00
_cell.angle_beta   90.00
_cell.angle_gamma   90.00
#
_symmetry.space_group_name_H-M   'P 1'
#
loop_
_entity.id
_entity.type
_entity.pdbx_description
1 polymer ?
#
loop_
_entity_poly.entity_id
_entity_poly.type
_entity_poly.pdbx_seq_one_letter_code
_entity_poly.pdbx_strand_id
1 'polypeptide(L)'
;MSYILDKPLESVFGYISVLPGAFSAYRYRALLNGPDGNGPLASYFKGEAMHGWYAIFFLQFLLPSTIDRILCFEIVIKKREGWILRYVKSAKAATDVPTTVPEFISQRRRWLNGSLVASFHSTIFFYRIWTSGQNPFACLYSRFVR
;
A
#
# COMPACT_ATOMS: atom_id res chain seq x y z
N MET A 1 9.31 -3.70 -10.93
CA MET A 1 8.54 -4.45 -11.94
C MET A 1 8.04 -5.70 -11.24
N SER A 2 6.75 -6.01 -11.30
CA SER A 2 6.25 -7.26 -10.72
C SER A 2 6.37 -8.37 -11.75
N TYR A 3 7.18 -9.39 -11.46
CA TYR A 3 7.25 -10.62 -12.24
C TYR A 3 5.99 -11.48 -11.98
N ILE A 4 5.74 -12.43 -12.87
CA ILE A 4 4.52 -13.27 -12.83
C ILE A 4 4.33 -14.03 -11.50
N LEU A 5 5.44 -14.27 -10.76
CA LEU A 5 5.45 -14.97 -9.48
C LEU A 5 5.34 -14.03 -8.27
N ASP A 6 5.57 -12.73 -8.44
CA ASP A 6 5.67 -11.80 -7.30
C ASP A 6 4.32 -11.67 -6.58
N LYS A 7 3.22 -11.48 -7.33
CA LYS A 7 1.89 -11.31 -6.73
C LYS A 7 1.35 -12.58 -6.08
N PRO A 8 1.50 -13.78 -6.69
CA PRO A 8 1.22 -15.04 -6.00
C PRO A 8 2.03 -15.20 -4.72
N LEU A 9 3.33 -14.91 -4.75
CA LEU A 9 4.22 -15.07 -3.60
C LEU A 9 3.85 -14.08 -2.48
N GLU A 10 3.67 -12.80 -2.79
CA GLU A 10 3.16 -11.78 -1.87
C GLU A 10 1.82 -12.20 -1.22
N SER A 11 0.95 -12.83 -1.99
CA SER A 11 -0.34 -13.33 -1.50
C SER A 11 -0.23 -14.50 -0.54
N VAL A 12 0.79 -15.36 -0.66
CA VAL A 12 1.03 -16.48 0.27
C VAL A 12 1.39 -15.94 1.65
N PHE A 13 2.19 -14.87 1.71
CA PHE A 13 2.59 -14.24 2.95
C PHE A 13 1.59 -13.22 3.49
N GLY A 14 0.46 -13.02 2.78
CA GLY A 14 -0.64 -12.17 3.23
C GLY A 14 -0.36 -10.67 3.13
N TYR A 15 0.69 -10.26 2.41
CA TYR A 15 1.02 -8.85 2.22
C TYR A 15 1.41 -8.56 0.78
N ILE A 16 0.62 -7.68 0.15
CA ILE A 16 0.82 -7.21 -1.21
C ILE A 16 1.38 -5.79 -1.12
N SER A 17 2.60 -5.61 -1.62
CA SER A 17 3.36 -4.36 -1.55
C SER A 17 2.67 -3.20 -2.28
N VAL A 18 1.99 -3.54 -3.36
CA VAL A 18 1.36 -2.63 -4.30
C VAL A 18 0.17 -3.33 -4.89
N LEU A 19 -1.01 -2.74 -4.77
CA LEU A 19 -2.18 -3.24 -5.49
C LEU A 19 -1.93 -3.07 -6.99
N PRO A 20 -2.46 -3.94 -7.84
CA PRO A 20 -2.64 -3.57 -9.23
C PRO A 20 -3.39 -2.22 -9.23
N GLY A 21 -2.76 -1.15 -9.72
CA GLY A 21 -3.24 0.24 -9.62
C GLY A 21 -4.54 0.54 -10.38
N ALA A 22 -5.28 -0.51 -10.68
CA ALA A 22 -6.47 -0.61 -11.49
C ALA A 22 -7.70 -1.04 -10.65
N PHE A 23 -7.51 -1.91 -9.65
CA PHE A 23 -8.63 -2.50 -8.92
C PHE A 23 -8.19 -3.10 -7.58
N SER A 24 -8.88 -2.71 -6.51
CA SER A 24 -8.75 -3.33 -5.20
C SER A 24 -10.09 -3.31 -4.48
N ALA A 25 -10.31 -4.29 -3.60
CA ALA A 25 -11.53 -4.41 -2.82
C ALA A 25 -11.19 -4.74 -1.37
N TYR A 26 -11.88 -4.08 -0.45
CA TYR A 26 -11.64 -4.21 0.99
C TYR A 26 -12.93 -4.49 1.74
N ARG A 27 -12.82 -5.24 2.84
CA ARG A 27 -13.87 -5.29 3.84
C ARG A 27 -13.91 -3.95 4.56
N TYR A 28 -15.07 -3.34 4.67
CA TYR A 28 -15.23 -2.04 5.34
C TYR A 28 -14.62 -2.01 6.75
N ARG A 29 -14.82 -3.07 7.54
CA ARG A 29 -14.24 -3.23 8.89
C ARG A 29 -12.70 -3.15 8.92
N ALA A 30 -12.03 -3.62 7.86
CA ALA A 30 -10.57 -3.56 7.78
C ALA A 30 -10.08 -2.12 7.58
N LEU A 31 -10.87 -1.26 6.95
CA LEU A 31 -10.53 0.15 6.71
C LEU A 31 -10.73 1.02 7.95
N LEU A 32 -11.69 0.69 8.81
CA LEU A 32 -11.99 1.47 10.00
C LEU A 32 -10.77 1.63 10.91
N ASN A 33 -10.62 2.83 11.47
CA ASN A 33 -9.56 3.14 12.42
C ASN A 33 -9.77 2.41 13.75
N GLY A 34 -8.68 2.27 14.51
CA GLY A 34 -8.76 1.79 15.88
C GLY A 34 -9.39 2.82 16.83
N PRO A 35 -9.60 2.44 18.09
CA PRO A 35 -10.15 3.34 19.13
C PRO A 35 -9.28 4.58 19.37
N ASP A 36 -7.97 4.49 19.08
CA ASP A 36 -7.00 5.59 19.18
C ASP A 36 -7.19 6.66 18.07
N GLY A 37 -8.18 6.53 17.17
CA GLY A 37 -8.36 7.36 15.98
C GLY A 37 -7.34 7.12 14.86
N ASN A 38 -6.29 6.36 15.15
CA ASN A 38 -5.25 5.95 14.21
C ASN A 38 -5.62 4.66 13.46
N GLY A 39 -5.25 4.58 12.18
CA GLY A 39 -5.50 3.39 11.38
C GLY A 39 -5.48 3.62 9.88
N PRO A 40 -5.99 2.65 9.10
CA PRO A 40 -5.91 2.66 7.65
C PRO A 40 -6.56 3.88 7.02
N LEU A 41 -7.76 4.25 7.46
CA LEU A 41 -8.49 5.39 6.91
C LEU A 41 -7.85 6.72 7.28
N ALA A 42 -7.37 6.87 8.53
CA ALA A 42 -6.62 8.05 8.94
C ALA A 42 -5.34 8.22 8.10
N SER A 43 -4.60 7.15 7.88
CA SER A 43 -3.37 7.18 7.07
C SER A 43 -3.63 7.40 5.58
N TYR A 44 -4.77 6.94 5.06
CA TYR A 44 -5.22 7.23 3.70
C TYR A 44 -5.44 8.74 3.50
N PHE A 45 -6.20 9.38 4.40
CA PHE A 45 -6.53 10.80 4.31
C PHE A 45 -5.42 11.76 4.75
N LYS A 46 -4.36 11.28 5.42
CA LYS A 46 -3.17 12.09 5.72
C LYS A 46 -2.55 12.70 4.46
N GLY A 47 -2.59 11.99 3.33
CA GLY A 47 -2.10 12.50 2.05
C GLY A 47 -2.96 13.63 1.48
N GLU A 48 -4.27 13.61 1.72
CA GLU A 48 -5.18 14.67 1.27
C GLU A 48 -5.09 15.92 2.14
N ALA A 49 -4.98 15.75 3.47
CA ALA A 49 -4.85 16.86 4.42
C ALA A 49 -3.55 17.68 4.25
N MET A 50 -2.52 17.11 3.61
CA MET A 50 -1.27 17.80 3.31
C MET A 50 -1.34 18.73 2.08
N HIS A 51 -2.51 18.97 1.49
CA HIS A 51 -2.68 19.98 0.42
C HIS A 51 -2.64 21.44 0.90
N GLY A 52 -2.29 21.69 2.17
CA GLY A 52 -2.05 23.04 2.70
C GLY A 52 -0.70 23.64 2.24
N TRP A 53 -0.64 24.97 2.22
CA TRP A 53 0.41 25.88 1.69
C TRP A 53 1.88 25.62 2.12
N TYR A 54 2.15 24.60 2.93
CA TYR A 54 3.46 24.26 3.51
C TYR A 54 3.97 22.86 3.16
N ALA A 55 3.27 22.09 2.32
CA ALA A 55 3.82 20.84 1.83
C ALA A 55 4.92 21.12 0.80
N ILE A 56 6.17 20.84 1.19
CA ILE A 56 7.34 20.79 0.33
C ILE A 56 6.93 20.16 -1.01
N PHE A 57 7.17 20.84 -2.12
CA PHE A 57 6.80 20.44 -3.50
C PHE A 57 7.00 18.93 -3.78
N PHE A 58 8.02 18.33 -3.15
CA PHE A 58 8.33 16.90 -3.14
C PHE A 58 7.21 16.01 -2.56
N LEU A 59 6.66 16.34 -1.38
CA LEU A 59 5.61 15.56 -0.72
C LEU A 59 4.31 15.57 -1.53
N GLN A 60 3.96 16.69 -2.14
CA GLN A 60 2.72 16.84 -2.92
C GLN A 60 2.73 15.98 -4.20
N PHE A 61 3.90 15.78 -4.81
CA PHE A 61 4.08 14.90 -5.97
C PHE A 61 4.17 13.40 -5.62
N LEU A 62 4.59 13.06 -4.40
CA LEU A 62 4.82 11.68 -3.98
C LEU A 62 3.60 11.07 -3.29
N LEU A 63 2.92 11.82 -2.44
CA LEU A 63 1.90 11.32 -1.54
C LEU A 63 0.69 10.71 -2.26
N PRO A 64 0.08 11.34 -3.30
CA PRO A 64 -1.10 10.78 -3.96
C PRO A 64 -0.88 9.38 -4.54
N SER A 65 0.32 9.12 -5.06
CA SER A 65 0.69 7.81 -5.64
C SER A 65 1.13 6.78 -4.58
N THR A 66 1.23 7.20 -3.32
CA THR A 66 1.63 6.38 -2.18
C THR A 66 0.44 5.99 -1.30
N ILE A 67 -0.70 6.70 -1.41
CA ILE A 67 -1.91 6.47 -0.60
C ILE A 67 -2.33 4.99 -0.61
N ASP A 68 -2.44 4.36 -1.78
CA ASP A 68 -2.83 2.95 -1.90
C ASP A 68 -1.84 1.98 -1.25
N ARG A 69 -0.54 2.31 -1.31
CA ARG A 69 0.55 1.48 -0.79
C ARG A 69 0.68 1.59 0.72
N ILE A 70 0.52 2.80 1.25
CA ILE A 70 0.44 3.06 2.69
C ILE A 70 -0.82 2.39 3.25
N LEU A 71 -1.96 2.48 2.55
CA LEU A 71 -3.20 1.84 2.96
C LEU A 71 -3.02 0.32 3.12
N CYS A 72 -2.41 -0.34 2.12
CA CYS A 72 -2.12 -1.78 2.20
C CYS A 72 -1.28 -2.15 3.42
N PHE A 73 -0.24 -1.36 3.70
CA PHE A 73 0.62 -1.56 4.85
C PHE A 73 -0.13 -1.34 6.17
N GLU A 74 -0.91 -0.27 6.28
CA GLU A 74 -1.69 0.07 7.47
C GLU A 74 -2.78 -0.95 7.80
N ILE A 75 -3.38 -1.58 6.78
CA ILE A 75 -4.34 -2.68 6.97
C ILE A 75 -3.65 -3.89 7.62
N VAL A 76 -2.47 -4.28 7.13
CA VAL A 76 -1.75 -5.48 7.61
C VAL A 76 -1.17 -5.28 9.02
N ILE A 77 -0.74 -4.06 9.34
CA ILE A 77 -0.19 -3.72 10.66
C ILE A 77 -1.26 -3.26 11.67
N LYS A 78 -2.55 -3.33 11.31
CA LYS A 78 -3.64 -2.94 12.20
C LYS A 78 -3.58 -3.78 13.49
N LYS A 79 -3.50 -3.11 14.64
CA LYS A 79 -3.24 -3.74 15.95
C LYS A 79 -4.24 -4.86 16.24
N ARG A 80 -3.72 -6.07 16.51
CA ARG A 80 -4.49 -7.25 16.95
C ARG A 80 -5.68 -7.65 16.04
N GLU A 81 -5.63 -7.37 14.74
CA GLU A 81 -6.70 -7.77 13.81
C GLU A 81 -6.28 -8.81 12.75
N GLY A 82 -4.99 -8.95 12.45
CA GLY A 82 -4.48 -10.04 11.60
C GLY A 82 -4.97 -10.02 10.15
N TRP A 83 -5.27 -8.85 9.57
CA TRP A 83 -5.75 -8.76 8.18
C TRP A 83 -4.68 -9.14 7.17
N ILE A 84 -5.09 -9.88 6.14
CA ILE A 84 -4.21 -10.28 5.04
C ILE A 84 -4.74 -9.76 3.70
N LEU A 85 -3.80 -9.43 2.82
CA LEU A 85 -4.08 -9.07 1.43
C LEU A 85 -3.83 -10.28 0.54
N ARG A 86 -4.77 -10.58 -0.36
CA ARG A 86 -4.70 -11.73 -1.27
C ARG A 86 -4.83 -11.32 -2.72
N TYR A 87 -4.02 -11.95 -3.56
CA TYR A 87 -4.11 -11.80 -5.01
C TYR A 87 -5.07 -12.85 -5.55
N VAL A 88 -6.10 -12.40 -6.27
CA VAL A 88 -7.14 -13.27 -6.83
C VAL A 88 -7.05 -13.20 -8.35
N LYS A 89 -6.49 -14.24 -8.98
CA LYS A 89 -6.27 -14.29 -10.45
C LYS A 89 -7.57 -14.17 -11.27
N SER A 90 -8.69 -14.64 -10.72
CA SER A 90 -10.00 -14.56 -11.38
C SER A 90 -10.63 -13.16 -11.33
N ALA A 91 -10.17 -12.27 -10.45
CA ALA A 91 -10.65 -10.90 -10.38
C ALA A 91 -10.09 -10.11 -11.56
N LYS A 92 -10.97 -9.67 -12.46
CA LYS A 92 -10.63 -8.88 -13.65
C LYS A 92 -11.35 -7.54 -13.58
N ALA A 93 -10.64 -6.48 -13.95
CA ALA A 93 -11.19 -5.14 -14.10
C ALA A 93 -10.70 -4.54 -15.41
N ALA A 94 -11.54 -3.75 -16.06
CA ALA A 94 -11.16 -2.97 -17.22
C ALA A 94 -10.60 -1.62 -16.75
N THR A 95 -9.52 -1.17 -17.37
CA THR A 95 -8.92 0.14 -17.09
C THR A 95 -8.51 0.83 -18.37
N ASP A 96 -8.53 2.16 -18.32
CA ASP A 96 -8.01 2.99 -19.40
C ASP A 96 -6.49 2.82 -19.52
N VAL A 97 -6.04 2.76 -20.77
CA VAL A 97 -4.63 2.75 -21.13
C VAL A 97 -4.21 4.15 -21.54
N PRO A 98 -3.00 4.61 -21.17
CA PRO A 98 -2.50 5.91 -21.60
C PRO A 98 -2.42 5.93 -23.13
N THR A 99 -2.92 7.01 -23.72
CA THR A 99 -3.02 7.14 -25.19
C THR A 99 -1.83 7.87 -25.80
N THR A 100 -1.09 8.61 -24.98
CA THR A 100 0.06 9.41 -25.41
C THR A 100 1.35 9.07 -24.65
N VAL A 101 2.50 9.26 -25.30
CA VAL A 101 3.82 9.02 -24.69
C VAL A 101 4.05 9.88 -23.43
N PRO A 102 3.72 11.19 -23.41
CA PRO A 102 3.89 12.00 -22.20
C PRO A 102 3.06 11.51 -21.01
N GLU A 103 1.82 11.07 -21.27
CA GLU A 103 0.94 10.49 -20.24
C GLU A 103 1.53 9.21 -19.66
N PHE A 104 2.02 8.31 -20.52
CA PHE A 104 2.70 7.08 -20.13
C PHE A 104 3.93 7.36 -19.24
N ILE A 105 4.78 8.31 -19.64
CA ILE A 105 5.96 8.70 -18.86
C ILE A 105 5.55 9.27 -17.49
N SER A 106 4.54 10.13 -17.47
CA SER A 106 4.01 10.71 -16.22
C SER A 106 3.47 9.63 -15.27
N GLN A 107 2.77 8.62 -15.80
CA GLN A 107 2.29 7.47 -15.02
C GLN A 107 3.43 6.65 -14.42
N ARG A 108 4.47 6.36 -15.20
CA ARG A 108 5.65 5.62 -14.72
C ARG A 108 6.40 6.39 -13.64
N ARG A 109 6.56 7.70 -13.80
CA ARG A 109 7.18 8.58 -12.79
C ARG A 109 6.40 8.54 -11.48
N ARG A 110 5.07 8.66 -11.53
CA ARG A 110 4.19 8.51 -10.35
C ARG A 110 4.40 7.18 -9.64
N TRP A 111 4.47 6.09 -10.39
CA TRP A 111 4.64 4.74 -9.81
C TRP A 111 6.01 4.52 -9.18
N LEU A 112 7.08 5.03 -9.78
CA LEU A 112 8.44 4.95 -9.22
C LEU A 112 8.54 5.73 -7.92
N ASN A 113 8.07 6.97 -7.94
CA ASN A 113 7.99 7.87 -6.80
C ASN A 113 7.22 7.25 -5.63
N GLY A 114 6.01 6.73 -5.88
CA GLY A 114 5.21 6.07 -4.85
C GLY A 114 5.83 4.77 -4.34
N SER A 115 6.57 4.03 -5.17
CA SER A 115 7.28 2.82 -4.74
C SER A 115 8.40 3.15 -3.76
N LEU A 116 9.19 4.19 -4.05
CA LEU A 116 10.31 4.60 -3.21
C LEU A 116 9.86 5.05 -1.82
N VAL A 117 8.83 5.90 -1.75
CA VAL A 117 8.28 6.38 -0.47
C VAL A 117 7.64 5.26 0.33
N ALA A 118 6.85 4.39 -0.32
CA ALA A 118 6.24 3.25 0.35
C ALA A 118 7.29 2.28 0.93
N SER A 119 8.40 2.07 0.22
CA SER A 119 9.52 1.27 0.72
C SER A 119 10.09 1.87 2.01
N PHE A 120 10.49 3.15 2.00
CA PHE A 120 11.00 3.82 3.21
C PHE A 120 10.01 3.78 4.37
N HIS A 121 8.73 4.06 4.12
CA HIS A 121 7.68 3.99 5.13
C HIS A 121 7.58 2.58 5.74
N SER A 122 7.52 1.55 4.91
CA SER A 122 7.44 0.17 5.39
C SER A 122 8.69 -0.26 6.18
N THR A 123 9.87 0.25 5.82
CA THR A 123 11.12 -0.02 6.53
C THR A 123 11.15 0.64 7.90
N ILE A 124 10.77 1.92 8.01
CA ILE A 124 10.77 2.64 9.31
C ILE A 124 9.75 2.01 10.26
N PHE A 125 8.57 1.65 9.76
CA PHE A 125 7.46 1.18 10.59
C PHE A 125 7.32 -0.35 10.66
N PHE A 126 8.30 -1.11 10.16
CA PHE A 126 8.20 -2.57 10.04
C PHE A 126 7.88 -3.25 11.39
N TYR A 127 8.44 -2.72 12.48
CA TYR A 127 8.28 -3.26 13.83
C TYR A 127 6.81 -3.33 14.29
N ARG A 128 5.90 -2.54 13.69
CA ARG A 128 4.48 -2.54 14.02
C ARG A 128 3.79 -3.87 13.67
N ILE A 129 4.35 -4.67 12.76
CA ILE A 129 3.79 -5.97 12.39
C ILE A 129 3.72 -6.95 13.57
N TRP A 130 4.63 -6.84 14.53
CA TRP A 130 4.61 -7.69 15.74
C TRP A 130 3.39 -7.46 16.62
N THR A 131 2.77 -6.29 16.50
CA THR A 131 1.57 -5.91 17.27
C THR A 131 0.25 -6.16 16.52
N SER A 132 0.31 -6.57 15.24
CA SER A 132 -0.88 -6.66 14.39
C SER A 132 -1.63 -7.99 14.48
N GLY A 133 -1.09 -8.97 15.22
CA GLY A 133 -1.72 -10.27 15.41
C GLY A 133 -1.52 -11.23 14.23
N GLN A 134 -0.52 -10.97 13.38
CA GLN A 134 -0.12 -11.85 12.29
C GLN A 134 0.62 -13.09 12.82
N ASN A 135 0.60 -14.17 12.05
CA ASN A 135 1.37 -15.36 12.38
C ASN A 135 2.89 -15.05 12.43
N PRO A 136 3.67 -15.74 13.28
CA PRO A 136 5.11 -15.51 13.41
C PRO A 136 5.87 -15.63 12.08
N PHE A 137 5.43 -16.51 11.19
CA PHE A 137 5.99 -16.65 9.84
C PHE A 137 5.76 -15.43 8.94
N ALA A 138 4.59 -14.79 9.04
CA ALA A 138 4.30 -13.56 8.31
C ALA A 138 5.11 -12.37 8.87
N CYS A 139 5.27 -12.31 10.20
CA CYS A 139 6.18 -11.37 10.85
C CYS A 139 7.63 -11.57 10.41
N LEU A 140 8.11 -12.82 10.35
CA LEU A 140 9.47 -13.15 9.93
C LEU A 140 9.70 -12.88 8.44
N TYR A 141 8.76 -13.25 7.57
CA TYR A 141 8.87 -13.02 6.14
C TYR A 141 8.97 -11.52 5.80
N SER A 142 8.21 -10.68 6.51
CA SER A 142 8.29 -9.22 6.36
C SER A 142 9.68 -8.64 6.68
N ARG A 143 10.55 -9.43 7.32
CA ARG A 143 11.96 -9.10 7.62
C ARG A 143 12.94 -9.54 6.53
N PHE A 144 12.59 -10.53 5.71
CA PHE A 144 13.52 -11.19 4.77
C PHE A 144 13.22 -10.94 3.29
N VAL A 145 11.98 -10.60 2.94
CA VAL A 145 11.64 -10.23 1.55
C VAL A 145 11.42 -8.73 1.49
N ARG A 146 12.53 -7.99 1.40
CA ARG A 146 12.63 -6.67 0.77
C ARG A 146 14.06 -6.19 0.71
#